data_AF-A0A7G6XUI2-F1
#
_entry.id   AF-A0A7G6XUI2-F1
#
_cell.length_a   1.000
_cell.length_b   1.000
_cell.length_c   1.000
_cell.angle_alpha   90.00
_cell.angle_beta   90.00
_cell.angle_gamma   90.00
#
_symmetry.space_group_name_H-M   'P 1'
#
loop_
_entity.id
_entity.type
_entity.pdbx_description
1 polymer ?
#
loop_
_entity_poly.entity_id
_entity_poly.type
_entity_poly.pdbx_seq_one_letter_code
_entity_poly.pdbx_strand_id
1 'polypeptide(L)'
;MSKRTLTTESGAPVADNQNSATAGVGGPLLIQDQQLLEKLARFNRERIPERVVHARGSAAYGYFEVTDDVTAYTSAAFLNTVGKKTETFLRFSTVADSLGGADAVRDPRGFALKFYTEEGNYDLVGNNTPVFFIKDPIKFPDFIHSQKRDPFTGKQEPDNVWDFWAHAPEATHQITWLMGDRGIPASYRHMNGYGSHTYQWTNEQGEAFFVKYHFKTNQGIRSLSGEQAAELVGKDANSHQTDLLQAIERGVNPSWTLYVQIMPAAEAADYRFNPFDLTKVWPHADYPLQRVGRLVLDRNPDNVFAEVEQSAFSPNNFVPGITASPDKMLQGRLFAYADAQRYRLGVNHTVLPVNAPKATKADNYGRDGVMALRNGSRHDKNYEPNSYQGPAETGLALGAPKAVSGYTGTHEAPAHTKDDDFFQAGELYRLMSEAEKQRLVANIAGGLSQVTLEDVIEKNLAHFHAADADYGRRVEEAVRALRDA
;
A
#
# COMPACT_ATOMS: atom_id res chain seq x y z
N MET A 1 -29.54 8.68 29.96
CA MET A 1 -28.17 8.44 30.50
C MET A 1 -27.74 9.66 31.29
N SER A 2 -27.05 9.50 32.42
CA SER A 2 -26.51 10.64 33.19
C SER A 2 -25.42 11.36 32.39
N LYS A 3 -25.31 12.68 32.56
CA LYS A 3 -24.26 13.49 31.93
C LYS A 3 -22.89 13.04 32.46
N ARG A 4 -21.94 12.75 31.56
CA ARG A 4 -20.57 12.39 31.95
C ARG A 4 -19.82 13.64 32.44
N THR A 5 -18.96 13.47 33.44
CA THR A 5 -18.12 14.54 34.00
C THR A 5 -16.89 14.78 33.12
N LEU A 6 -16.62 16.03 32.75
CA LEU A 6 -15.37 16.43 32.10
C LEU A 6 -14.23 16.41 33.12
N THR A 7 -13.08 15.85 32.76
CA THR A 7 -11.91 15.79 33.63
C THR A 7 -10.65 16.29 32.92
N THR A 8 -9.64 16.65 33.70
CA THR A 8 -8.25 16.80 33.25
C THR A 8 -7.64 15.43 32.91
N GLU A 9 -6.45 15.41 32.32
CA GLU A 9 -5.67 14.20 32.04
C GLU A 9 -5.27 13.43 33.31
N SER A 10 -5.13 14.15 34.44
CA SER A 10 -4.93 13.55 35.77
C SER A 10 -6.22 13.04 36.43
N GLY A 11 -7.37 13.21 35.78
CA GLY A 11 -8.67 12.73 36.27
C GLY A 11 -9.41 13.69 37.21
N ALA A 12 -8.93 14.93 37.40
CA ALA A 12 -9.60 15.92 38.23
C ALA A 12 -10.85 16.49 37.52
N PRO A 13 -12.00 16.68 38.19
CA PRO A 13 -13.18 17.26 37.58
C PRO A 13 -12.95 18.71 37.12
N VAL A 14 -13.40 19.06 35.92
CA VAL A 14 -13.33 20.41 35.37
C VAL A 14 -14.57 21.20 35.76
N ALA A 15 -14.38 22.29 36.50
CA ALA A 15 -15.48 23.14 36.97
C ALA A 15 -16.09 24.02 35.85
N ASP A 16 -15.25 24.64 35.02
CA ASP A 16 -15.67 25.50 33.90
C ASP A 16 -14.79 25.21 32.67
N ASN A 17 -15.41 25.17 31.49
CA ASN A 17 -14.75 24.99 30.19
C ASN A 17 -15.27 26.01 29.16
N GLN A 18 -15.96 27.06 29.62
CA GLN A 18 -16.48 28.18 28.85
C GLN A 18 -15.66 29.45 29.12
N ASN A 19 -15.11 29.60 30.33
CA ASN A 19 -14.32 30.77 30.73
C ASN A 19 -12.95 30.35 31.28
N SER A 20 -11.92 31.11 30.92
CA SER A 20 -10.60 31.01 31.54
C SER A 20 -10.50 31.81 32.83
N ALA A 21 -9.57 31.47 33.71
CA ALA A 21 -9.31 32.24 34.92
C ALA A 21 -8.63 33.58 34.61
N THR A 22 -9.23 34.68 35.07
CA THR A 22 -8.71 36.05 34.91
C THR A 22 -8.60 36.78 36.25
N ALA A 23 -7.77 37.83 36.31
CA ALA A 23 -7.74 38.77 37.42
C ALA A 23 -8.95 39.73 37.40
N GLY A 24 -10.15 39.19 37.64
CA GLY A 24 -11.42 39.93 37.55
C GLY A 24 -12.00 39.98 36.13
N VAL A 25 -13.26 40.44 36.02
CA VAL A 25 -13.93 40.62 34.72
C VAL A 25 -13.20 41.69 33.91
N GLY A 26 -12.70 41.34 32.73
CA GLY A 26 -11.89 42.22 31.87
C GLY A 26 -10.40 42.27 32.21
N GLY A 27 -9.95 41.53 33.22
CA GLY A 27 -8.52 41.42 33.59
C GLY A 27 -7.74 40.40 32.75
N PRO A 28 -6.40 40.36 32.88
CA PRO A 28 -5.55 39.40 32.17
C PRO A 28 -5.76 37.95 32.66
N LEU A 29 -5.38 36.99 31.82
CA LEU A 29 -5.35 35.56 32.14
C LEU A 29 -4.33 35.21 33.22
N LEU A 30 -4.62 34.15 33.98
CA LEU A 30 -3.75 33.65 35.03
C LEU A 30 -3.09 32.32 34.63
N ILE A 31 -1.78 32.20 34.85
CA ILE A 31 -1.02 30.96 34.55
C ILE A 31 -1.45 29.76 35.42
N GLN A 32 -2.18 30.00 36.51
CA GLN A 32 -2.70 28.93 37.38
C GLN A 32 -3.93 28.21 36.80
N ASP A 33 -4.46 28.64 35.64
CA ASP A 33 -5.55 27.96 34.96
C ASP A 33 -5.09 26.63 34.35
N GLN A 34 -5.10 25.58 35.18
CA GLN A 34 -4.66 24.23 34.81
C GLN A 34 -5.37 23.71 33.56
N GLN A 35 -6.69 23.87 33.48
CA GLN A 35 -7.49 23.33 32.38
C GLN A 35 -7.16 24.03 31.06
N LEU A 36 -7.01 25.36 31.07
CA LEU A 36 -6.59 26.11 29.89
C LEU A 36 -5.25 25.63 29.36
N LEU A 37 -4.24 25.55 30.25
CA LEU A 37 -2.88 25.19 29.87
C LEU A 37 -2.80 23.75 29.34
N GLU A 38 -3.40 22.80 30.05
CA GLU A 38 -3.39 21.38 29.67
C GLU A 38 -4.12 21.16 28.34
N LYS A 39 -5.33 21.71 28.17
CA LYS A 39 -6.13 21.59 26.94
C LYS A 39 -5.41 22.15 25.72
N LEU A 40 -4.82 23.34 25.82
CA LEU A 40 -4.07 23.96 24.71
C LEU A 40 -2.78 23.20 24.41
N ALA A 41 -2.06 22.73 25.44
CA ALA A 41 -0.85 21.95 25.24
C ALA A 41 -1.11 20.61 24.53
N ARG A 42 -2.22 19.94 24.87
CA ARG A 42 -2.67 18.71 24.21
C ARG A 42 -3.09 18.96 22.76
N PHE A 43 -3.89 20.01 22.52
CA PHE A 43 -4.32 20.41 21.18
C PHE A 43 -3.13 20.65 20.23
N ASN A 44 -2.10 21.35 20.70
CA ASN A 44 -0.89 21.62 19.92
C ASN A 44 -0.08 20.36 19.53
N ARG A 45 -0.41 19.18 20.08
CA ARG A 45 0.29 17.91 19.88
C ARG A 45 -0.59 16.81 19.28
N GLU A 46 -1.76 17.16 18.72
CA GLU A 46 -2.64 16.17 18.09
C GLU A 46 -2.09 15.59 16.79
N ARG A 47 -1.26 16.36 16.05
CA ARG A 47 -0.74 15.94 14.75
C ARG A 47 0.55 15.14 14.90
N ILE A 48 0.62 14.05 14.16
CA ILE A 48 1.84 13.26 13.91
C ILE A 48 2.25 13.45 12.44
N PRO A 49 3.48 13.08 12.03
CA PRO A 49 3.82 13.05 10.62
C PRO A 49 2.82 12.18 9.85
N GLU A 50 2.36 12.65 8.69
CA GLU A 50 1.63 11.79 7.77
C GLU A 50 2.56 10.73 7.16
N ARG A 51 2.01 9.76 6.42
CA ARG A 51 2.84 8.82 5.66
C ARG A 51 3.51 9.58 4.50
N VAL A 52 4.81 9.36 4.29
CA VAL A 52 5.56 9.99 3.19
C VAL A 52 4.95 9.71 1.81
N VAL A 53 4.33 8.54 1.65
CA VAL A 53 3.50 8.14 0.52
C VAL A 53 2.22 7.51 1.05
N HIS A 54 1.14 7.56 0.27
CA HIS A 54 -0.15 7.02 0.68
C HIS A 54 -0.75 7.68 1.94
N ALA A 55 -0.52 8.99 2.12
CA ALA A 55 -1.01 9.75 3.26
C ALA A 55 -2.54 9.73 3.33
N ARG A 56 -3.21 10.03 2.21
CA ARG A 56 -4.66 10.03 2.08
C ARG A 56 -5.21 8.60 1.96
N GLY A 57 -6.07 8.17 2.88
CA GLY A 57 -6.63 6.83 2.82
C GLY A 57 -7.75 6.53 3.82
N SER A 58 -8.39 5.40 3.59
CA SER A 58 -9.57 4.90 4.30
C SER A 58 -9.36 3.45 4.67
N ALA A 59 -9.95 2.98 5.76
CA ALA A 59 -9.81 1.59 6.15
C ALA A 59 -11.07 1.02 6.77
N ALA A 60 -11.14 -0.30 6.76
CA ALA A 60 -12.15 -1.07 7.47
C ALA A 60 -11.56 -2.39 7.97
N TYR A 61 -12.19 -2.93 9.00
CA TYR A 61 -11.96 -4.29 9.45
C TYR A 61 -12.85 -5.27 8.69
N GLY A 62 -12.48 -6.54 8.81
CA GLY A 62 -13.16 -7.61 8.13
C GLY A 62 -12.61 -8.97 8.52
N TYR A 63 -12.84 -9.95 7.67
CA TYR A 63 -12.22 -11.26 7.78
C TYR A 63 -11.82 -11.80 6.40
N PHE A 64 -10.81 -12.66 6.41
CA PHE A 64 -10.48 -13.54 5.30
C PHE A 64 -10.97 -14.95 5.62
N GLU A 65 -11.67 -15.58 4.68
CA GLU A 65 -12.19 -16.95 4.77
C GLU A 65 -11.55 -17.81 3.69
N VAL A 66 -10.90 -18.91 4.08
CA VAL A 66 -10.35 -19.89 3.13
C VAL A 66 -11.49 -20.62 2.43
N THR A 67 -11.48 -20.71 1.11
CA THR A 67 -12.53 -21.40 0.33
C THR A 67 -12.03 -22.64 -0.41
N ASP A 68 -10.71 -22.72 -0.64
CA ASP A 68 -10.09 -23.80 -1.40
C ASP A 68 -8.79 -24.21 -0.69
N ASP A 69 -8.45 -25.49 -0.77
CA ASP A 69 -7.27 -26.03 -0.14
C ASP A 69 -6.01 -25.64 -0.93
N VAL A 70 -5.05 -25.00 -0.24
CA VAL A 70 -3.75 -24.60 -0.78
C VAL A 70 -2.58 -25.18 0.02
N THR A 71 -2.83 -26.14 0.91
CA THR A 71 -1.82 -26.76 1.79
C THR A 71 -0.70 -27.47 1.02
N ALA A 72 -0.98 -27.90 -0.21
CA ALA A 72 0.03 -28.43 -1.13
C ALA A 72 1.15 -27.40 -1.46
N TYR A 73 0.90 -26.11 -1.27
CA TYR A 73 1.81 -25.04 -1.66
C TYR A 73 2.35 -24.22 -0.49
N THR A 74 1.61 -24.13 0.63
CA THR A 74 2.01 -23.34 1.79
C THR A 74 1.60 -24.00 3.11
N SER A 75 2.46 -23.94 4.11
CA SER A 75 2.19 -24.36 5.49
C SER A 75 1.60 -23.25 6.36
N ALA A 76 1.30 -22.07 5.80
CA ALA A 76 0.80 -20.94 6.58
C ALA A 76 -0.50 -21.28 7.32
N ALA A 77 -0.47 -21.19 8.65
CA ALA A 77 -1.54 -21.70 9.49
C ALA A 77 -2.91 -21.09 9.16
N PHE A 78 -2.98 -19.80 8.82
CA PHE A 78 -4.25 -19.15 8.49
C PHE A 78 -4.89 -19.61 7.16
N LEU A 79 -4.15 -20.37 6.33
CA LEU A 79 -4.61 -20.92 5.04
C LEU A 79 -4.89 -22.43 5.08
N ASN A 80 -4.60 -23.11 6.19
CA ASN A 80 -4.50 -24.57 6.22
C ASN A 80 -5.84 -25.34 6.31
N THR A 81 -6.97 -24.64 6.44
CA THR A 81 -8.27 -25.27 6.64
C THR A 81 -9.35 -24.50 5.89
N VAL A 82 -10.05 -25.16 4.96
CA VAL A 82 -11.21 -24.57 4.27
C VAL A 82 -12.29 -24.19 5.27
N GLY A 83 -12.84 -22.98 5.15
CA GLY A 83 -13.81 -22.38 6.06
C GLY A 83 -13.21 -21.65 7.26
N LYS A 84 -11.88 -21.72 7.46
CA LYS A 84 -11.19 -20.96 8.51
C LYS A 84 -11.31 -19.47 8.24
N LYS A 85 -11.62 -18.71 9.29
CA LYS A 85 -11.72 -17.24 9.27
C LYS A 85 -10.61 -16.60 10.08
N THR A 86 -9.96 -15.61 9.48
CA THR A 86 -8.91 -14.79 10.10
C THR A 86 -9.35 -13.34 10.10
N GLU A 87 -9.29 -12.67 11.25
CA GLU A 87 -9.59 -11.23 11.31
C GLU A 87 -8.60 -10.46 10.43
N THR A 88 -9.08 -9.44 9.74
CA THR A 88 -8.27 -8.58 8.89
C THR A 88 -8.52 -7.10 9.13
N PHE A 89 -7.53 -6.29 8.76
CA PHE A 89 -7.66 -4.83 8.62
C PHE A 89 -7.09 -4.41 7.28
N LEU A 90 -7.89 -3.71 6.47
CA LEU A 90 -7.50 -3.27 5.13
C LEU A 90 -7.53 -1.74 5.05
N ARG A 91 -6.40 -1.14 4.70
CA ARG A 91 -6.30 0.28 4.37
C ARG A 91 -6.13 0.49 2.87
N PHE A 92 -7.03 1.27 2.30
CA PHE A 92 -6.94 1.85 0.96
C PHE A 92 -6.34 3.25 1.01
N SER A 93 -5.79 3.71 -0.11
CA SER A 93 -5.20 5.06 -0.19
C SER A 93 -4.94 5.48 -1.64
N THR A 94 -4.79 6.79 -1.88
CA THR A 94 -4.02 7.30 -3.04
C THR A 94 -2.52 7.17 -2.75
N VAL A 95 -1.61 7.75 -3.54
CA VAL A 95 -0.14 7.64 -3.37
C VAL A 95 0.52 9.00 -3.15
N ALA A 96 0.36 9.92 -4.10
CA ALA A 96 1.22 11.11 -4.22
C ALA A 96 0.81 12.24 -3.26
N ASP A 97 -0.49 12.48 -3.12
CA ASP A 97 -1.01 13.60 -2.34
C ASP A 97 -0.81 13.44 -0.82
N SER A 98 -0.81 14.58 -0.13
CA SER A 98 -0.82 14.67 1.33
C SER A 98 -2.19 14.30 1.92
N LEU A 99 -2.31 14.24 3.24
CA LEU A 99 -3.54 13.87 3.95
C LEU A 99 -4.76 14.73 3.55
N GLY A 100 -4.52 15.98 3.15
CA GLY A 100 -5.54 16.93 2.67
C GLY A 100 -5.93 16.80 1.19
N GLY A 101 -5.31 15.89 0.44
CA GLY A 101 -5.65 15.63 -0.97
C GLY A 101 -7.04 15.01 -1.18
N ALA A 102 -7.43 14.84 -2.43
CA ALA A 102 -8.74 14.30 -2.80
C ALA A 102 -8.68 12.80 -3.15
N ASP A 103 -9.78 12.08 -2.90
CA ASP A 103 -9.84 10.63 -3.14
C ASP A 103 -9.94 10.26 -4.62
N ALA A 104 -10.68 11.04 -5.40
CA ALA A 104 -11.01 10.75 -6.80
C ALA A 104 -10.03 11.44 -7.78
N VAL A 105 -8.75 11.11 -7.66
CA VAL A 105 -7.67 11.61 -8.55
C VAL A 105 -7.01 10.48 -9.34
N ARG A 106 -6.33 10.79 -10.45
CA ARG A 106 -5.55 9.80 -11.20
C ARG A 106 -4.29 9.45 -10.44
N ASP A 107 -4.25 8.23 -9.91
CA ASP A 107 -3.15 7.74 -9.05
C ASP A 107 -3.28 6.22 -8.90
N PRO A 108 -2.22 5.43 -8.66
CA PRO A 108 -2.43 4.09 -8.11
C PRO A 108 -3.21 4.16 -6.79
N ARG A 109 -3.81 3.05 -6.38
CA ARG A 109 -4.44 2.94 -5.07
C ARG A 109 -3.74 1.90 -4.23
N GLY A 110 -3.39 2.25 -2.99
CA GLY A 110 -2.91 1.30 -2.00
C GLY A 110 -4.01 0.29 -1.63
N PHE A 111 -3.61 -0.96 -1.42
CA PHE A 111 -4.43 -2.06 -0.93
C PHE A 111 -3.61 -2.81 0.13
N ALA A 112 -3.49 -2.22 1.32
CA ALA A 112 -2.64 -2.73 2.39
C ALA A 112 -3.45 -3.58 3.37
N LEU A 113 -3.23 -4.89 3.35
CA LEU A 113 -4.00 -5.87 4.12
C LEU A 113 -3.15 -6.47 5.25
N LYS A 114 -3.68 -6.41 6.47
CA LYS A 114 -3.14 -7.09 7.65
C LYS A 114 -4.05 -8.26 8.00
N PHE A 115 -3.46 -9.44 8.17
CA PHE A 115 -4.10 -10.63 8.72
C PHE A 115 -3.62 -10.83 10.15
N TYR A 116 -4.55 -10.92 11.11
CA TYR A 116 -4.23 -11.22 12.49
C TYR A 116 -4.22 -12.75 12.69
N THR A 117 -3.13 -13.40 12.30
CA THR A 117 -3.00 -14.88 12.36
C THR A 117 -2.54 -15.35 13.74
N GLU A 118 -2.74 -16.63 14.03
CA GLU A 118 -2.27 -17.28 15.26
C GLU A 118 -0.74 -17.37 15.36
N GLU A 119 -0.02 -17.22 14.25
CA GLU A 119 1.45 -17.23 14.17
C GLU A 119 2.05 -15.82 14.03
N GLY A 120 1.23 -14.78 14.23
CA GLY A 120 1.63 -13.38 14.13
C GLY A 120 0.84 -12.62 13.08
N ASN A 121 1.11 -11.33 12.95
CA ASN A 121 0.50 -10.55 11.89
C ASN A 121 1.20 -10.86 10.56
N TYR A 122 0.44 -11.19 9.53
CA TYR A 122 0.93 -11.19 8.14
C TYR A 122 0.45 -9.91 7.44
N ASP A 123 1.37 -9.15 6.86
CA ASP A 123 1.03 -7.92 6.12
C ASP A 123 1.31 -8.08 4.62
N LEU A 124 0.25 -8.09 3.82
CA LEU A 124 0.33 -8.05 2.36
C LEU A 124 0.04 -6.62 1.89
N VAL A 125 1.12 -5.86 1.65
CA VAL A 125 1.05 -4.43 1.34
C VAL A 125 1.00 -4.21 -0.15
N GLY A 126 -0.19 -4.39 -0.72
CA GLY A 126 -0.45 -4.35 -2.15
C GLY A 126 -0.87 -3.00 -2.71
N ASN A 127 -1.18 -2.99 -4.01
CA ASN A 127 -1.76 -1.89 -4.77
C ASN A 127 -2.94 -2.38 -5.62
N ASN A 128 -3.67 -1.48 -6.26
CA ASN A 128 -4.72 -1.79 -7.24
C ASN A 128 -4.18 -2.14 -8.65
N THR A 129 -2.86 -2.28 -8.79
CA THR A 129 -2.16 -2.65 -10.03
C THR A 129 -1.25 -3.86 -9.77
N PRO A 130 -1.11 -4.79 -10.72
CA PRO A 130 -0.21 -5.93 -10.59
C PRO A 130 1.27 -5.58 -10.81
N VAL A 131 1.59 -4.37 -11.28
CA VAL A 131 2.95 -3.92 -11.59
C VAL A 131 3.26 -2.56 -10.93
N PHE A 132 4.49 -2.09 -11.05
CA PHE A 132 4.92 -0.77 -10.59
C PHE A 132 5.79 -0.07 -11.64
N PHE A 133 6.09 1.22 -11.41
CA PHE A 133 6.83 2.07 -12.36
C PHE A 133 8.32 1.74 -12.46
N ILE A 134 8.89 1.13 -11.43
CA ILE A 134 10.34 0.89 -11.31
C ILE A 134 10.60 -0.51 -10.77
N LYS A 135 11.76 -1.06 -11.12
CA LYS A 135 12.21 -2.41 -10.75
C LYS A 135 13.40 -2.46 -9.79
N ASP A 136 13.89 -1.31 -9.33
CA ASP A 136 14.96 -1.20 -8.35
C ASP A 136 14.63 -0.13 -7.29
N PRO A 137 14.70 -0.45 -5.98
CA PRO A 137 14.21 0.44 -4.92
C PRO A 137 15.04 1.72 -4.77
N ILE A 138 16.27 1.76 -5.29
CA ILE A 138 17.10 2.97 -5.21
C ILE A 138 16.44 4.16 -5.93
N LYS A 139 15.66 3.91 -6.99
CA LYS A 139 14.91 4.93 -7.73
C LYS A 139 13.63 5.40 -7.02
N PHE A 140 13.23 4.74 -5.92
CA PHE A 140 11.93 5.03 -5.30
C PHE A 140 11.81 6.44 -4.73
N PRO A 141 12.80 7.00 -4.00
CA PRO A 141 12.74 8.38 -3.55
C PRO A 141 12.65 9.37 -4.72
N ASP A 142 13.45 9.18 -5.77
CA ASP A 142 13.44 10.05 -6.96
C ASP A 142 12.11 10.00 -7.70
N PHE A 143 11.56 8.78 -7.88
CA PHE A 143 10.22 8.60 -8.42
C PHE A 143 9.17 9.33 -7.57
N ILE A 144 9.19 9.16 -6.25
CA ILE A 144 8.20 9.82 -5.38
C ILE A 144 8.36 11.35 -5.39
N HIS A 145 9.58 11.87 -5.48
CA HIS A 145 9.82 13.31 -5.65
C HIS A 145 9.23 13.81 -6.97
N SER A 146 9.44 13.09 -8.08
CA SER A 146 8.92 13.50 -9.39
C SER A 146 7.39 13.53 -9.44
N GLN A 147 6.72 12.66 -8.68
CA GLN A 147 5.26 12.62 -8.58
C GLN A 147 4.67 13.60 -7.56
N LYS A 148 5.49 14.30 -6.78
CA LYS A 148 5.03 15.21 -5.71
C LYS A 148 5.25 16.68 -6.11
N ARG A 149 5.04 17.56 -5.14
CA ARG A 149 5.21 19.00 -5.30
C ARG A 149 6.67 19.33 -5.60
N ASP A 150 6.89 20.10 -6.65
CA ASP A 150 8.17 20.73 -6.95
C ASP A 150 8.60 21.62 -5.77
N PRO A 151 9.89 21.61 -5.38
CA PRO A 151 10.37 22.36 -4.22
C PRO A 151 10.31 23.89 -4.39
N PHE A 152 10.30 24.40 -5.63
CA PHE A 152 10.20 25.84 -5.89
C PHE A 152 8.75 26.29 -6.05
N THR A 153 7.97 25.61 -6.90
CA THR A 153 6.59 26.04 -7.20
C THR A 153 5.57 25.57 -6.16
N GLY A 154 5.89 24.53 -5.39
CA GLY A 154 5.01 23.95 -4.39
C GLY A 154 3.79 23.22 -4.97
N LYS A 155 3.76 22.94 -6.27
CA LYS A 155 2.72 22.13 -6.96
C LYS A 155 3.37 21.01 -7.78
N GLN A 156 2.59 20.03 -8.20
CA GLN A 156 3.11 19.01 -9.13
C GLN A 156 3.37 19.67 -10.49
N GLU A 157 4.51 19.38 -11.10
CA GLU A 157 4.90 19.91 -12.41
C GLU A 157 4.96 18.77 -13.43
N PRO A 158 4.35 18.94 -14.62
CA PRO A 158 4.46 17.98 -15.73
C PRO A 158 5.92 17.68 -16.10
N ASP A 159 6.79 18.69 -16.08
CA ASP A 159 8.22 18.53 -16.40
C ASP A 159 8.89 17.50 -15.47
N ASN A 160 8.69 17.60 -14.15
CA ASN A 160 9.26 16.64 -13.20
C ASN A 160 8.73 15.22 -13.43
N VAL A 161 7.41 15.08 -13.62
CA VAL A 161 6.74 13.78 -13.82
C VAL A 161 7.26 13.09 -15.08
N TRP A 162 7.22 13.78 -16.22
CA TRP A 162 7.53 13.20 -17.51
C TRP A 162 9.02 13.09 -17.79
N ASP A 163 9.87 13.93 -17.21
CA ASP A 163 11.33 13.81 -17.32
C ASP A 163 11.83 12.55 -16.60
N PHE A 164 11.31 12.26 -15.41
CA PHE A 164 11.63 11.00 -14.74
C PHE A 164 11.22 9.79 -15.59
N TRP A 165 10.01 9.80 -16.17
CA TRP A 165 9.54 8.72 -17.04
C TRP A 165 10.31 8.64 -18.37
N ALA A 166 10.79 9.76 -18.92
CA ALA A 166 11.67 9.78 -20.09
C ALA A 166 13.00 9.02 -19.84
N HIS A 167 13.44 8.95 -18.59
CA HIS A 167 14.66 8.25 -18.16
C HIS A 167 14.37 6.94 -17.40
N ALA A 168 13.12 6.46 -17.47
CA ALA A 168 12.69 5.21 -16.85
C ALA A 168 11.79 4.42 -17.83
N PRO A 169 12.34 3.88 -18.94
CA PRO A 169 11.56 3.14 -19.93
C PRO A 169 10.76 1.98 -19.30
N GLU A 170 11.26 1.38 -18.23
CA GLU A 170 10.60 0.31 -17.48
C GLU A 170 9.23 0.73 -16.89
N ALA A 171 8.96 2.04 -16.77
CA ALA A 171 7.70 2.58 -16.29
C ALA A 171 6.55 2.47 -17.30
N THR A 172 6.84 2.23 -18.58
CA THR A 172 5.88 2.31 -19.69
C THR A 172 4.63 1.45 -19.45
N HIS A 173 4.79 0.26 -18.86
CA HIS A 173 3.66 -0.62 -18.53
C HIS A 173 2.74 -0.01 -17.46
N GLN A 174 3.31 0.50 -16.37
CA GLN A 174 2.53 1.11 -15.30
C GLN A 174 1.96 2.49 -15.70
N ILE A 175 2.63 3.25 -16.57
CA ILE A 175 2.08 4.48 -17.16
C ILE A 175 0.85 4.15 -18.00
N THR A 176 0.93 3.11 -18.84
CA THR A 176 -0.20 2.64 -19.66
C THR A 176 -1.39 2.20 -18.79
N TRP A 177 -1.13 1.54 -17.65
CA TRP A 177 -2.18 1.23 -16.67
C TRP A 177 -2.76 2.48 -16.01
N LEU A 178 -1.90 3.37 -15.50
CA LEU A 178 -2.29 4.58 -14.77
C LEU A 178 -3.10 5.53 -15.65
N MET A 179 -2.71 5.70 -16.91
CA MET A 179 -3.36 6.62 -17.85
C MET A 179 -4.59 6.01 -18.52
N GLY A 180 -4.80 4.70 -18.39
CA GLY A 180 -6.05 4.05 -18.76
C GLY A 180 -7.20 4.37 -17.77
N ASP A 181 -8.37 3.77 -18.02
CA ASP A 181 -9.57 4.01 -17.20
C ASP A 181 -9.38 3.60 -15.72
N ARG A 182 -8.55 2.59 -15.46
CA ARG A 182 -8.29 2.09 -14.09
C ARG A 182 -7.46 3.04 -13.24
N GLY A 183 -6.96 4.14 -13.80
CA GLY A 183 -6.26 5.20 -13.07
C GLY A 183 -7.12 5.97 -12.07
N ILE A 184 -8.45 5.95 -12.25
CA ILE A 184 -9.40 6.56 -11.30
C ILE A 184 -10.53 5.57 -11.02
N PRO A 185 -10.38 4.67 -10.04
CA PRO A 185 -11.50 3.84 -9.59
C PRO A 185 -12.69 4.70 -9.15
N ALA A 186 -13.92 4.22 -9.37
CA ALA A 186 -15.13 4.93 -8.93
C ALA A 186 -15.28 4.94 -7.41
N SER A 187 -14.78 3.90 -6.75
CA SER A 187 -14.56 3.87 -5.30
C SER A 187 -13.59 2.73 -4.96
N TYR A 188 -13.14 2.67 -3.70
CA TYR A 188 -12.26 1.58 -3.23
C TYR A 188 -12.88 0.19 -3.39
N ARG A 189 -14.21 0.06 -3.42
CA ARG A 189 -14.92 -1.22 -3.57
C ARG A 189 -14.91 -1.74 -5.01
N HIS A 190 -14.70 -0.87 -6.00
CA HIS A 190 -14.79 -1.21 -7.43
C HIS A 190 -13.41 -1.34 -8.10
N MET A 191 -12.39 -1.69 -7.33
CA MET A 191 -11.05 -1.99 -7.83
C MET A 191 -10.57 -3.34 -7.33
N ASN A 192 -9.67 -3.96 -8.10
CA ASN A 192 -8.91 -5.12 -7.62
C ASN A 192 -7.80 -4.68 -6.65
N GLY A 193 -7.27 -5.63 -5.90
CA GLY A 193 -6.00 -5.53 -5.18
C GLY A 193 -5.02 -6.57 -5.68
N TYR A 194 -3.73 -6.29 -5.55
CA TYR A 194 -2.65 -7.19 -5.96
C TYR A 194 -1.50 -7.07 -4.98
N GLY A 195 -0.81 -8.18 -4.70
CA GLY A 195 0.48 -8.12 -4.02
C GLY A 195 1.57 -7.44 -4.86
N SER A 196 1.35 -7.38 -6.18
CA SER A 196 2.26 -6.91 -7.24
C SER A 196 3.55 -7.73 -7.33
N HIS A 197 4.33 -7.78 -6.26
CA HIS A 197 5.54 -8.58 -6.15
C HIS A 197 5.26 -10.07 -6.27
N THR A 198 6.30 -10.76 -6.70
CA THR A 198 6.42 -12.20 -6.49
C THR A 198 6.82 -12.45 -5.04
N TYR A 199 6.17 -13.39 -4.38
CA TYR A 199 6.48 -13.88 -3.04
C TYR A 199 6.88 -15.36 -3.12
N GLN A 200 7.36 -15.93 -2.02
CA GLN A 200 7.62 -17.36 -1.91
C GLN A 200 6.64 -18.00 -0.91
N TRP A 201 6.01 -19.09 -1.30
CA TRP A 201 5.32 -20.02 -0.43
C TRP A 201 6.18 -21.26 -0.20
N THR A 202 6.00 -21.90 0.95
CA THR A 202 6.66 -23.16 1.29
C THR A 202 5.67 -24.10 1.97
N ASN A 203 5.53 -25.32 1.45
CA ASN A 203 4.64 -26.34 2.01
C ASN A 203 5.28 -27.10 3.18
N GLU A 204 4.54 -28.02 3.79
CA GLU A 204 5.03 -28.81 4.93
C GLU A 204 6.21 -29.73 4.57
N GLN A 205 6.36 -30.09 3.29
CA GLN A 205 7.47 -30.91 2.79
C GLN A 205 8.74 -30.08 2.52
N GLY A 206 8.68 -28.75 2.67
CA GLY A 206 9.79 -27.84 2.42
C GLY A 206 9.98 -27.47 0.96
N GLU A 207 9.00 -27.76 0.08
CA GLU A 207 9.05 -27.37 -1.32
C GLU A 207 8.70 -25.89 -1.50
N ALA A 208 9.41 -25.21 -2.40
CA ALA A 208 9.25 -23.78 -2.63
C ALA A 208 8.44 -23.48 -3.90
N PHE A 209 7.53 -22.51 -3.79
CA PHE A 209 6.73 -22.02 -4.91
C PHE A 209 6.79 -20.49 -4.93
N PHE A 210 6.91 -19.89 -6.12
CA PHE A 210 6.75 -18.45 -6.27
C PHE A 210 5.28 -18.12 -6.55
N VAL A 211 4.80 -17.05 -5.91
CA VAL A 211 3.37 -16.73 -5.86
C VAL A 211 3.10 -15.25 -6.13
N LYS A 212 2.06 -14.96 -6.93
CA LYS A 212 1.49 -13.62 -7.13
C LYS A 212 0.08 -13.58 -6.57
N TYR A 213 -0.25 -12.59 -5.73
CA TYR A 213 -1.57 -12.42 -5.13
C TYR A 213 -2.50 -11.52 -5.97
N HIS A 214 -3.77 -11.93 -6.13
CA HIS A 214 -4.80 -11.23 -6.90
C HIS A 214 -6.13 -11.21 -6.15
N PHE A 215 -6.50 -10.07 -5.56
CA PHE A 215 -7.81 -9.83 -4.98
C PHE A 215 -8.75 -9.25 -6.03
N LYS A 216 -9.67 -10.06 -6.56
CA LYS A 216 -10.64 -9.60 -7.57
C LYS A 216 -11.90 -9.09 -6.87
N THR A 217 -12.32 -7.85 -7.16
CA THR A 217 -13.54 -7.28 -6.56
C THR A 217 -14.77 -8.07 -6.97
N ASN A 218 -15.64 -8.38 -6.00
CA ASN A 218 -16.94 -9.01 -6.26
C ASN A 218 -18.04 -7.97 -6.57
N GLN A 219 -17.71 -6.67 -6.58
CA GLN A 219 -18.65 -5.57 -6.90
C GLN A 219 -18.58 -5.16 -8.38
N GLY A 220 -17.60 -5.70 -9.11
CA GLY A 220 -17.28 -5.32 -10.49
C GLY A 220 -16.36 -4.10 -10.55
N ILE A 221 -15.53 -4.07 -11.59
CA ILE A 221 -14.64 -2.93 -11.85
C ILE A 221 -15.47 -1.74 -12.34
N ARG A 222 -15.26 -0.57 -11.74
CA ARG A 222 -15.83 0.71 -12.19
C ARG A 222 -14.81 1.82 -12.02
N SER A 223 -14.79 2.71 -13.00
CA SER A 223 -13.85 3.83 -13.09
C SER A 223 -14.58 5.14 -13.38
N LEU A 224 -13.89 6.26 -13.16
CA LEU A 224 -14.32 7.61 -13.52
C LEU A 224 -13.48 8.13 -14.69
N SER A 225 -14.11 8.91 -15.58
CA SER A 225 -13.36 9.78 -16.48
C SER A 225 -12.71 10.94 -15.70
N GLY A 226 -11.76 11.65 -16.33
CA GLY A 226 -11.16 12.85 -15.72
C GLY A 226 -12.19 13.92 -15.36
N GLU A 227 -13.20 14.12 -16.21
CA GLU A 227 -14.29 15.07 -15.99
C GLU A 227 -15.19 14.67 -14.81
N GLN A 228 -15.61 13.40 -14.77
CA GLN A 228 -16.41 12.86 -13.66
C GLN A 228 -15.66 12.95 -12.33
N ALA A 229 -14.35 12.67 -12.36
CA ALA A 229 -13.48 12.78 -11.21
C ALA A 229 -13.38 14.23 -10.72
N ALA A 230 -13.14 15.19 -11.63
CA ALA A 230 -13.08 16.61 -11.28
C ALA A 230 -14.40 17.12 -10.68
N GLU A 231 -15.55 16.74 -11.26
CA GLU A 231 -16.87 17.06 -10.72
C GLU A 231 -17.06 16.46 -9.31
N LEU A 232 -16.69 15.19 -9.12
CA LEU A 232 -16.81 14.51 -7.84
C LEU A 232 -15.93 15.15 -6.77
N VAL A 233 -14.66 15.46 -7.09
CA VAL A 233 -13.74 16.14 -6.17
C VAL A 233 -14.27 17.51 -5.76
N GLY A 234 -14.86 18.27 -6.70
CA GLY A 234 -15.48 19.56 -6.40
C GLY A 234 -16.67 19.47 -5.44
N LYS A 235 -17.35 18.31 -5.37
CA LYS A 235 -18.50 18.07 -4.48
C LYS A 235 -18.10 17.41 -3.15
N ASP A 236 -17.25 16.39 -3.21
CA ASP A 236 -16.76 15.62 -2.06
C ASP A 236 -15.34 15.09 -2.32
N ALA A 237 -14.35 15.81 -1.80
CA ALA A 237 -12.95 15.37 -1.80
C ALA A 237 -12.72 14.07 -1.02
N ASN A 238 -13.65 13.66 -0.15
CA ASN A 238 -13.63 12.42 0.64
C ASN A 238 -14.53 11.32 0.04
N SER A 239 -14.88 11.42 -1.24
CA SER A 239 -15.86 10.54 -1.89
C SER A 239 -15.65 9.05 -1.66
N HIS A 240 -14.41 8.56 -1.60
CA HIS A 240 -14.14 7.14 -1.42
C HIS A 240 -14.22 6.73 0.05
N GLN A 241 -13.80 7.60 0.98
CA GLN A 241 -14.07 7.43 2.42
C GLN A 241 -15.58 7.37 2.68
N THR A 242 -16.34 8.32 2.12
CA THR A 242 -17.80 8.39 2.25
C THR A 242 -18.46 7.12 1.70
N ASP A 243 -18.06 6.66 0.51
CA ASP A 243 -18.60 5.43 -0.09
C ASP A 243 -18.36 4.20 0.79
N LEU A 244 -17.12 3.99 1.27
CA LEU A 244 -16.76 2.82 2.08
C LEU A 244 -17.52 2.81 3.42
N LEU A 245 -17.49 3.96 4.13
CA LEU A 245 -18.17 4.12 5.42
C LEU A 245 -19.66 3.78 5.30
N GLN A 246 -20.36 4.44 4.38
CA GLN A 246 -21.80 4.28 4.19
C GLN A 246 -22.18 2.91 3.63
N ALA A 247 -21.33 2.27 2.83
CA ALA A 247 -21.58 0.91 2.37
C ALA A 247 -21.64 -0.06 3.55
N ILE A 248 -20.66 -0.01 4.44
CA ILE A 248 -20.59 -0.89 5.62
C ILE A 248 -21.69 -0.55 6.63
N GLU A 249 -21.99 0.74 6.88
CA GLU A 249 -23.08 1.14 7.80
C GLU A 249 -24.46 0.62 7.34
N ARG A 250 -24.66 0.47 6.03
CA ARG A 250 -25.90 -0.10 5.46
C ARG A 250 -25.88 -1.62 5.34
N GLY A 251 -24.83 -2.30 5.82
CA GLY A 251 -24.65 -3.75 5.69
C GLY A 251 -24.28 -4.23 4.28
N VAL A 252 -23.90 -3.32 3.38
CA VAL A 252 -23.41 -3.65 2.02
C VAL A 252 -21.91 -3.87 2.07
N ASN A 253 -21.52 -4.98 2.68
CA ASN A 253 -20.13 -5.32 2.97
C ASN A 253 -19.36 -5.66 1.67
N PRO A 254 -18.37 -4.85 1.25
CA PRO A 254 -17.57 -5.19 0.09
C PRO A 254 -16.72 -6.42 0.34
N SER A 255 -16.47 -7.16 -0.74
CA SER A 255 -15.68 -8.39 -0.71
C SER A 255 -14.84 -8.57 -1.97
N TRP A 256 -13.74 -9.29 -1.81
CA TRP A 256 -12.83 -9.68 -2.87
C TRP A 256 -12.57 -11.18 -2.80
N THR A 257 -12.51 -11.84 -3.94
CA THR A 257 -12.01 -13.21 -4.02
C THR A 257 -10.50 -13.18 -4.22
N LEU A 258 -9.76 -13.83 -3.33
CA LEU A 258 -8.33 -14.02 -3.47
C LEU A 258 -8.07 -15.17 -4.43
N TYR A 259 -7.26 -14.86 -5.45
CA TYR A 259 -6.61 -15.82 -6.30
C TYR A 259 -5.09 -15.69 -6.18
N VAL A 260 -4.39 -16.76 -6.51
CA VAL A 260 -2.94 -16.78 -6.65
C VAL A 260 -2.54 -17.36 -8.01
N GLN A 261 -1.43 -16.87 -8.55
CA GLN A 261 -0.68 -17.63 -9.56
C GLN A 261 0.46 -18.33 -8.84
N ILE A 262 0.76 -19.58 -9.22
CA ILE A 262 1.77 -20.41 -8.57
C ILE A 262 2.75 -20.91 -9.63
N MET A 263 4.02 -20.56 -9.46
CA MET A 263 5.14 -20.99 -10.28
C MET A 263 6.05 -21.89 -9.43
N PRO A 264 6.28 -23.16 -9.80
CA PRO A 264 7.30 -23.97 -9.15
C PRO A 264 8.66 -23.27 -9.15
N ALA A 265 9.36 -23.23 -8.02
CA ALA A 265 10.57 -22.41 -7.90
C ALA A 265 11.67 -22.76 -8.92
N ALA A 266 11.72 -24.02 -9.37
CA ALA A 266 12.65 -24.50 -10.39
C ALA A 266 12.41 -23.87 -11.78
N GLU A 267 11.18 -23.42 -12.10
CA GLU A 267 10.84 -22.84 -13.40
C GLU A 267 11.29 -21.38 -13.54
N ALA A 268 11.57 -20.70 -12.42
CA ALA A 268 11.83 -19.26 -12.41
C ALA A 268 13.11 -18.87 -13.15
N ALA A 269 14.15 -19.71 -13.11
CA ALA A 269 15.45 -19.41 -13.73
C ALA A 269 15.36 -19.34 -15.26
N ASP A 270 14.56 -20.22 -15.87
CA ASP A 270 14.46 -20.34 -17.32
C ASP A 270 13.20 -19.64 -17.89
N TYR A 271 12.45 -18.93 -17.05
CA TYR A 271 11.27 -18.21 -17.49
C TYR A 271 11.63 -17.11 -18.51
N ARG A 272 10.76 -16.80 -19.46
CA ARG A 272 11.15 -16.00 -20.64
C ARG A 272 11.43 -14.51 -20.36
N PHE A 273 10.96 -13.98 -19.24
CA PHE A 273 11.30 -12.68 -18.68
C PHE A 273 11.52 -12.87 -17.16
N ASN A 274 12.22 -11.95 -16.51
CA ASN A 274 12.52 -12.05 -15.09
C ASN A 274 11.22 -12.13 -14.26
N PRO A 275 10.92 -13.26 -13.59
CA PRO A 275 9.68 -13.42 -12.86
C PRO A 275 9.62 -12.58 -11.57
N PHE A 276 10.71 -11.90 -11.22
CA PHE A 276 10.86 -11.01 -10.07
C PHE A 276 10.95 -9.53 -10.48
N ASP A 277 10.81 -9.20 -11.76
CA ASP A 277 10.70 -7.82 -12.23
C ASP A 277 9.29 -7.28 -11.92
N LEU A 278 9.21 -6.28 -11.06
CA LEU A 278 7.95 -5.66 -10.63
C LEU A 278 7.23 -4.90 -11.76
N THR A 279 7.89 -4.65 -12.89
CA THR A 279 7.28 -4.02 -14.08
C THR A 279 6.57 -5.05 -14.97
N LYS A 280 6.65 -6.35 -14.63
CA LYS A 280 6.10 -7.46 -15.42
C LYS A 280 4.99 -8.22 -14.69
N VAL A 281 3.98 -8.65 -15.44
CA VAL A 281 2.99 -9.64 -15.02
C VAL A 281 3.36 -11.03 -15.52
N TRP A 282 2.87 -12.06 -14.83
CA TRP A 282 2.85 -13.42 -15.37
C TRP A 282 1.54 -13.62 -16.14
N PRO A 283 1.58 -13.93 -17.46
CA PRO A 283 0.37 -14.19 -18.22
C PRO A 283 -0.45 -15.31 -17.58
N HIS A 284 -1.75 -15.07 -17.47
CA HIS A 284 -2.67 -16.07 -16.91
C HIS A 284 -2.73 -17.36 -17.75
N ALA A 285 -2.32 -17.31 -19.02
CA ALA A 285 -2.22 -18.49 -19.87
C ALA A 285 -1.10 -19.44 -19.42
N ASP A 286 -0.01 -18.91 -18.86
CA ASP A 286 1.12 -19.73 -18.37
C ASP A 286 0.87 -20.19 -16.94
N TYR A 287 0.42 -19.26 -16.08
CA TYR A 287 0.09 -19.53 -14.69
C TYR A 287 -1.34 -19.07 -14.41
N PRO A 288 -2.34 -19.96 -14.55
CA PRO A 288 -3.74 -19.63 -14.30
C PRO A 288 -4.00 -19.19 -12.86
N LEU A 289 -5.06 -18.41 -12.67
CA LEU A 289 -5.51 -18.00 -11.34
C LEU A 289 -6.12 -19.20 -10.60
N GLN A 290 -5.55 -19.52 -9.44
CA GLN A 290 -6.07 -20.51 -8.50
C GLN A 290 -6.78 -19.80 -7.35
N ARG A 291 -8.02 -20.17 -7.05
CA ARG A 291 -8.80 -19.55 -5.96
C ARG A 291 -8.24 -20.01 -4.61
N VAL A 292 -8.25 -19.12 -3.62
CA VAL A 292 -7.77 -19.42 -2.26
C VAL A 292 -8.85 -19.15 -1.22
N GLY A 293 -9.49 -17.98 -1.31
CA GLY A 293 -10.43 -17.54 -0.28
C GLY A 293 -11.15 -16.25 -0.62
N ARG A 294 -11.86 -15.72 0.35
CA ARG A 294 -12.67 -14.51 0.23
C ARG A 294 -12.36 -13.55 1.37
N LEU A 295 -12.00 -12.32 1.02
CA LEU A 295 -11.91 -11.18 1.92
C LEU A 295 -13.27 -10.47 1.97
N VAL A 296 -13.76 -10.15 3.17
CA VAL A 296 -14.98 -9.35 3.39
C VAL A 296 -14.68 -8.24 4.38
N LEU A 297 -15.06 -7.00 4.09
CA LEU A 297 -14.99 -5.89 5.05
C LEU A 297 -16.39 -5.63 5.61
N ASP A 298 -16.54 -5.74 6.93
CA ASP A 298 -17.83 -5.73 7.60
C ASP A 298 -17.90 -4.81 8.82
N ARG A 299 -16.81 -4.11 9.15
CA ARG A 299 -16.77 -3.24 10.33
C ARG A 299 -15.93 -1.98 10.09
N ASN A 300 -16.57 -0.83 10.28
CA ASN A 300 -15.89 0.46 10.27
C ASN A 300 -15.00 0.62 11.52
N PRO A 301 -13.90 1.38 11.44
CA PRO A 301 -13.17 1.82 12.61
C PRO A 301 -14.03 2.76 13.48
N ASP A 302 -13.91 2.64 14.80
CA ASP A 302 -14.59 3.54 15.75
C ASP A 302 -13.89 4.90 15.82
N ASN A 303 -12.57 4.92 15.59
CA ASN A 303 -11.78 6.15 15.56
C ASN A 303 -10.74 6.14 14.43
N VAL A 304 -10.94 7.02 13.44
CA VAL A 304 -10.05 7.13 12.27
C VAL A 304 -8.59 7.39 12.66
N PHE A 305 -8.32 8.25 13.64
CA PHE A 305 -6.94 8.54 14.02
C PHE A 305 -6.27 7.33 14.70
N ALA A 306 -6.95 6.73 15.69
CA ALA A 306 -6.41 5.62 16.47
C ALA A 306 -6.20 4.34 15.66
N GLU A 307 -7.07 4.10 14.68
CA GLU A 307 -7.10 2.82 13.96
C GLU A 307 -6.62 2.95 12.51
N VAL A 308 -6.89 4.06 11.83
CA VAL A 308 -6.53 4.23 10.41
C VAL A 308 -5.22 5.00 10.28
N GLU A 309 -5.12 6.17 10.90
CA GLU A 309 -3.92 7.01 10.76
C GLU A 309 -2.72 6.33 11.41
N GLN A 310 -2.90 5.76 12.60
CA GLN A 310 -1.86 5.03 13.33
C GLN A 310 -1.62 3.58 12.86
N SER A 311 -2.33 3.10 11.84
CA SER A 311 -2.05 1.77 11.30
C SER A 311 -0.67 1.70 10.63
N ALA A 312 -0.01 0.55 10.78
CA ALA A 312 1.31 0.25 10.25
C ALA A 312 1.30 -1.13 9.61
N PHE A 313 1.71 -1.20 8.34
CA PHE A 313 1.81 -2.44 7.58
C PHE A 313 3.25 -2.59 7.12
N SER A 314 3.89 -3.72 7.38
CA SER A 314 5.28 -3.95 6.99
C SER A 314 5.38 -5.19 6.10
N PRO A 315 5.86 -5.09 4.86
CA PRO A 315 6.10 -6.26 4.00
C PRO A 315 7.06 -7.30 4.60
N ASN A 316 7.77 -6.96 5.69
CA ASN A 316 8.61 -7.88 6.44
C ASN A 316 7.88 -8.64 7.57
N ASN A 317 6.58 -8.36 7.79
CA ASN A 317 5.74 -9.12 8.70
C ASN A 317 5.24 -10.36 7.97
N PHE A 318 6.07 -11.39 7.94
CA PHE A 318 5.75 -12.73 7.44
C PHE A 318 5.32 -13.67 8.56
N VAL A 319 4.74 -14.80 8.17
CA VAL A 319 4.43 -15.95 9.03
C VAL A 319 5.02 -17.20 8.37
N PRO A 320 5.27 -18.29 9.11
CA PRO A 320 5.77 -19.54 8.54
C PRO A 320 4.97 -19.98 7.30
N GLY A 321 5.68 -20.47 6.28
CA GLY A 321 5.10 -20.87 4.99
C GLY A 321 5.01 -19.74 3.96
N ILE A 322 5.39 -18.50 4.30
CA ILE A 322 5.42 -17.34 3.40
C ILE A 322 6.69 -16.51 3.62
N THR A 323 7.44 -16.21 2.56
CA THR A 323 8.62 -15.33 2.62
C THR A 323 8.75 -14.45 1.36
N ALA A 324 9.75 -13.57 1.36
CA ALA A 324 10.06 -12.72 0.21
C ALA A 324 10.74 -13.50 -0.93
N SER A 325 10.46 -13.09 -2.17
CA SER A 325 11.25 -13.47 -3.34
C SER A 325 12.47 -12.54 -3.52
N PRO A 326 13.40 -12.79 -4.47
CA PRO A 326 14.53 -11.90 -4.74
C PRO A 326 14.15 -10.64 -5.55
N ASP A 327 12.86 -10.33 -5.72
CA ASP A 327 12.41 -9.06 -6.31
C ASP A 327 13.08 -7.89 -5.57
N LYS A 328 13.91 -7.12 -6.28
CA LYS A 328 14.71 -6.04 -5.69
C LYS A 328 13.84 -5.00 -5.00
N MET A 329 12.70 -4.65 -5.60
CA MET A 329 11.77 -3.69 -5.00
C MET A 329 11.22 -4.24 -3.69
N LEU A 330 10.79 -5.52 -3.67
CA LEU A 330 10.33 -6.16 -2.43
C LEU A 330 11.42 -6.13 -1.36
N GLN A 331 12.66 -6.47 -1.71
CA GLN A 331 13.79 -6.47 -0.78
C GLN A 331 14.01 -5.10 -0.11
N GLY A 332 13.97 -4.00 -0.88
CA GLY A 332 14.06 -2.66 -0.31
C GLY A 332 12.92 -2.32 0.65
N ARG A 333 11.70 -2.81 0.34
CA ARG A 333 10.51 -2.59 1.18
C ARG A 333 10.56 -3.36 2.51
N LEU A 334 11.31 -4.46 2.60
CA LEU A 334 11.45 -5.21 3.86
C LEU A 334 12.06 -4.34 4.97
N PHE A 335 12.93 -3.40 4.62
CA PHE A 335 13.49 -2.41 5.54
C PHE A 335 12.61 -1.16 5.66
N ALA A 336 12.29 -0.53 4.53
CA ALA A 336 11.80 0.85 4.48
C ALA A 336 10.53 1.12 5.31
N TYR A 337 9.62 0.14 5.39
CA TYR A 337 8.35 0.33 6.08
C TYR A 337 8.51 0.41 7.59
N ALA A 338 9.22 -0.54 8.19
CA ALA A 338 9.42 -0.56 9.64
C ALA A 338 10.26 0.64 10.10
N ASP A 339 11.21 1.10 9.28
CA ASP A 339 11.98 2.32 9.54
C ASP A 339 11.09 3.57 9.55
N ALA A 340 10.32 3.80 8.47
CA ALA A 340 9.40 4.94 8.39
C ALA A 340 8.34 4.94 9.50
N GLN A 341 7.90 3.76 9.96
CA GLN A 341 6.95 3.60 11.05
C GLN A 341 7.54 3.99 12.41
N ARG A 342 8.80 3.63 12.68
CA ARG A 342 9.50 4.04 13.90
C ARG A 342 9.62 5.56 13.99
N TYR A 343 9.88 6.24 12.87
CA TYR A 343 9.87 7.70 12.81
C TYR A 343 8.46 8.27 13.04
N ARG A 344 7.48 7.77 12.29
CA ARG A 344 6.13 8.35 12.26
C ARG A 344 5.33 8.13 13.54
N LEU A 345 5.45 6.96 14.15
CA LEU A 345 4.61 6.49 15.26
C LEU A 345 5.40 6.20 16.54
N GLY A 346 6.72 6.25 16.48
CA GLY A 346 7.60 5.87 17.58
C GLY A 346 7.97 4.38 17.58
N VAL A 347 9.04 4.04 18.30
CA VAL A 347 9.60 2.67 18.33
C VAL A 347 8.61 1.61 18.84
N ASN A 348 7.70 1.99 19.75
CA ASN A 348 6.71 1.10 20.34
C ASN A 348 5.37 1.06 19.58
N HIS A 349 5.30 1.54 18.33
CA HIS A 349 4.05 1.61 17.55
C HIS A 349 3.32 0.26 17.38
N THR A 350 4.04 -0.87 17.55
CA THR A 350 3.50 -2.22 17.47
C THR A 350 2.57 -2.59 18.63
N VAL A 351 2.60 -1.84 19.74
CA VAL A 351 1.67 -2.03 20.87
C VAL A 351 0.34 -1.30 20.67
N LEU A 352 0.24 -0.43 19.67
CA LEU A 352 -1.01 0.26 19.34
C LEU A 352 -2.06 -0.79 18.93
N PRO A 353 -3.33 -0.68 19.38
CA PRO A 353 -4.32 -1.75 19.25
C PRO A 353 -4.52 -2.29 17.82
N VAL A 354 -4.46 -1.43 16.80
CA VAL A 354 -4.62 -1.86 15.40
C VAL A 354 -3.38 -2.60 14.86
N ASN A 355 -2.20 -2.34 15.42
CA ASN A 355 -0.92 -2.92 14.99
C ASN A 355 -0.52 -4.17 15.77
N ALA A 356 -1.02 -4.31 17.01
CA ALA A 356 -0.74 -5.45 17.86
C ALA A 356 -1.31 -6.75 17.26
N PRO A 357 -0.63 -7.90 17.42
CA PRO A 357 -1.23 -9.20 17.14
C PRO A 357 -2.50 -9.42 17.98
N LYS A 358 -3.55 -9.97 17.38
CA LYS A 358 -4.83 -10.21 18.05
C LYS A 358 -5.13 -11.68 18.32
N ALA A 359 -4.76 -12.57 17.40
CA ALA A 359 -4.92 -14.02 17.55
C ALA A 359 -3.72 -14.68 18.27
N THR A 360 -2.70 -13.90 18.62
CA THR A 360 -1.53 -14.33 19.38
C THR A 360 -0.99 -13.16 20.20
N LYS A 361 0.11 -13.38 20.95
CA LYS A 361 0.78 -12.34 21.73
C LYS A 361 2.23 -12.23 21.28
N ALA A 362 2.69 -11.00 21.09
CA ALA A 362 4.11 -10.74 20.88
C ALA A 362 4.84 -10.88 22.23
N ASP A 363 5.69 -11.90 22.35
CA ASP A 363 6.53 -12.10 23.52
C ASP A 363 8.02 -12.14 23.14
N ASN A 364 8.69 -11.01 23.34
CA ASN A 364 10.06 -10.80 22.88
C ASN A 364 10.89 -9.98 23.88
N TYR A 365 12.15 -9.74 23.51
CA TYR A 365 13.14 -9.05 24.34
C TYR A 365 13.25 -7.54 24.10
N GLY A 366 12.37 -6.94 23.29
CA GLY A 366 12.30 -5.48 23.16
C GLY A 366 11.95 -4.82 24.50
N ARG A 367 12.67 -3.75 24.88
CA ARG A 367 12.50 -3.00 26.14
C ARG A 367 12.58 -1.50 25.88
N ASP A 368 12.10 -0.74 26.86
CA ASP A 368 12.17 0.72 26.94
C ASP A 368 11.53 1.43 25.74
N GLY A 369 12.10 2.57 25.32
CA GLY A 369 11.57 3.40 24.25
C GLY A 369 10.46 4.35 24.67
N VAL A 370 10.21 5.35 23.83
CA VAL A 370 9.14 6.35 24.04
C VAL A 370 7.78 5.63 24.07
N MET A 371 6.90 6.02 25.00
CA MET A 371 5.59 5.40 25.22
C MET A 371 5.67 3.87 25.45
N ALA A 372 6.59 3.43 26.31
CA ALA A 372 6.70 2.03 26.72
C ALA A 372 5.48 1.58 27.55
N LEU A 373 4.48 0.99 26.88
CA LEU A 373 3.22 0.54 27.51
C LEU A 373 3.23 -0.94 27.92
N ARG A 374 4.24 -1.71 27.52
CA ARG A 374 4.32 -3.14 27.83
C ARG A 374 4.72 -3.32 29.29
N ASN A 375 3.81 -3.90 30.08
CA ASN A 375 4.10 -4.30 31.45
C ASN A 375 4.69 -5.72 31.45
N GLY A 376 5.92 -5.88 31.92
CA GLY A 376 6.52 -7.18 32.23
C GLY A 376 6.32 -7.57 33.69
N SER A 377 6.69 -8.80 34.03
CA SER A 377 6.84 -9.25 35.41
C SER A 377 8.19 -8.80 35.98
N ARG A 378 8.27 -8.58 37.30
CA ARG A 378 9.53 -8.31 38.02
C ARG A 378 10.58 -9.43 37.86
N HIS A 379 10.17 -10.60 37.36
CA HIS A 379 11.01 -11.77 37.17
C HIS A 379 11.50 -11.94 35.72
N ASP A 380 10.97 -11.17 34.77
CA ASP A 380 11.31 -11.31 33.36
C ASP A 380 12.77 -10.92 33.10
N LYS A 381 13.48 -11.76 32.36
CA LYS A 381 14.81 -11.42 31.83
C LYS A 381 14.67 -10.74 30.47
N ASN A 382 15.65 -9.90 30.13
CA ASN A 382 15.68 -9.13 28.89
C ASN A 382 16.70 -9.66 27.87
N TYR A 383 17.12 -10.92 28.00
CA TYR A 383 18.09 -11.57 27.12
C TYR A 383 17.73 -13.04 26.86
N GLU A 384 18.24 -13.55 25.74
CA GLU A 384 18.15 -14.95 25.29
C GLU A 384 19.55 -15.39 24.82
N PRO A 385 19.96 -16.66 25.05
CA PRO A 385 19.26 -17.66 25.87
C PRO A 385 19.33 -17.33 27.36
N ASN A 386 18.35 -17.79 28.13
CA ASN A 386 18.34 -17.62 29.59
C ASN A 386 17.71 -18.84 30.31
N SER A 387 18.07 -19.03 31.58
CA SER A 387 17.60 -20.14 32.42
C SER A 387 16.30 -19.83 33.19
N TYR A 388 15.60 -18.75 32.85
CA TYR A 388 14.48 -18.21 33.62
C TYR A 388 13.11 -18.40 32.93
N GLN A 389 13.00 -19.41 32.05
CA GLN A 389 11.76 -19.74 31.32
C GLN A 389 11.19 -18.57 30.51
N GLY A 390 12.05 -17.66 30.03
CA GLY A 390 11.66 -16.61 29.10
C GLY A 390 11.38 -17.15 27.68
N PRO A 391 10.91 -16.29 26.76
CA PRO A 391 10.67 -16.67 25.36
C PRO A 391 11.90 -17.31 24.71
N ALA A 392 11.73 -18.42 24.01
CA ALA A 392 12.79 -19.14 23.30
C ALA A 392 12.46 -19.27 21.81
N GLU A 393 13.49 -19.42 20.99
CA GLU A 393 13.32 -19.70 19.56
C GLU A 393 12.67 -21.07 19.31
N THR A 394 11.93 -21.19 18.21
CA THR A 394 11.16 -22.41 17.87
C THR A 394 11.90 -23.36 16.93
N GLY A 395 12.95 -22.89 16.26
CA GLY A 395 13.61 -23.61 15.16
C GLY A 395 12.79 -23.71 13.87
N LEU A 396 11.59 -23.09 13.81
CA LEU A 396 10.75 -23.08 12.61
C LEU A 396 11.25 -22.03 11.63
N ALA A 397 11.63 -22.44 10.41
CA ALA A 397 11.99 -21.53 9.34
C ALA A 397 10.73 -20.84 8.77
N LEU A 398 10.85 -19.57 8.38
CA LEU A 398 9.76 -18.87 7.71
C LEU A 398 9.43 -19.45 6.33
N GLY A 399 10.42 -20.01 5.64
CA GLY A 399 10.26 -20.64 4.32
C GLY A 399 11.49 -21.41 3.90
N ALA A 400 11.38 -22.10 2.76
CA ALA A 400 12.45 -22.93 2.21
C ALA A 400 13.72 -22.10 1.91
N PRO A 401 14.91 -22.66 2.20
CA PRO A 401 16.17 -21.99 1.87
C PRO A 401 16.35 -21.90 0.35
N LYS A 402 17.06 -20.86 -0.08
CA LYS A 402 17.41 -20.65 -1.49
C LYS A 402 18.92 -20.64 -1.66
N ALA A 403 19.43 -21.41 -2.62
CA ALA A 403 20.83 -21.31 -3.03
C ALA A 403 21.10 -19.94 -3.68
N VAL A 404 22.22 -19.33 -3.31
CA VAL A 404 22.68 -18.05 -3.85
C VAL A 404 24.06 -18.22 -4.49
N SER A 405 24.33 -17.49 -5.58
CA SER A 405 25.59 -17.56 -6.33
C SER A 405 25.91 -16.21 -6.99
N GLY A 406 27.20 -15.94 -7.25
CA GLY A 406 27.67 -14.74 -7.95
C GLY A 406 28.61 -13.85 -7.13
N TYR A 407 29.14 -12.80 -7.76
CA TYR A 407 29.96 -11.79 -7.11
C TYR A 407 29.10 -10.69 -6.48
N THR A 408 29.50 -10.21 -5.30
CA THR A 408 28.89 -9.01 -4.70
C THR A 408 29.23 -7.77 -5.53
N GLY A 409 28.28 -6.84 -5.66
CA GLY A 409 28.44 -5.62 -6.45
C GLY A 409 27.11 -4.96 -6.80
N THR A 410 27.19 -3.86 -7.55
CA THR A 410 26.01 -3.20 -8.15
C THR A 410 25.74 -3.84 -9.50
N HIS A 411 24.61 -4.54 -9.61
CA HIS A 411 24.23 -5.28 -10.81
C HIS A 411 22.84 -4.86 -11.27
N GLU A 412 22.62 -4.89 -12.58
CA GLU A 412 21.27 -4.82 -13.16
C GLU A 412 20.43 -6.03 -12.72
N ALA A 413 19.12 -5.97 -12.94
CA ALA A 413 18.29 -7.15 -12.77
C ALA A 413 18.70 -8.21 -13.82
N PRO A 414 18.61 -9.52 -13.51
CA PRO A 414 18.87 -10.57 -14.50
C PRO A 414 18.05 -10.32 -15.76
N ALA A 415 18.72 -10.34 -16.91
CA ALA A 415 18.07 -10.25 -18.21
C ALA A 415 17.76 -11.66 -18.74
N HIS A 416 16.52 -11.87 -19.09
CA HIS A 416 16.00 -13.07 -19.74
C HIS A 416 15.68 -12.77 -21.21
N THR A 417 15.32 -13.82 -21.97
CA THR A 417 15.16 -13.74 -23.44
C THR A 417 14.17 -12.69 -23.95
N LYS A 418 13.20 -12.26 -23.13
CA LYS A 418 12.15 -11.27 -23.47
C LYS A 418 12.03 -10.15 -22.42
N ASP A 419 13.13 -9.75 -21.78
CA ASP A 419 13.13 -8.70 -20.74
C ASP A 419 13.17 -7.25 -21.28
N ASP A 420 12.50 -6.98 -22.40
CA ASP A 420 12.33 -5.59 -22.83
C ASP A 420 11.30 -4.85 -21.94
N ASP A 421 11.36 -3.53 -21.95
CA ASP A 421 10.53 -2.67 -21.09
C ASP A 421 9.15 -2.33 -21.69
N PHE A 422 8.87 -2.74 -22.93
CA PHE A 422 7.77 -2.20 -23.73
C PHE A 422 6.70 -3.23 -24.10
N PHE A 423 7.06 -4.50 -24.28
CA PHE A 423 6.16 -5.49 -24.89
C PHE A 423 4.86 -5.68 -24.12
N GLN A 424 4.90 -5.74 -22.78
CA GLN A 424 3.69 -5.89 -21.96
C GLN A 424 2.82 -4.63 -21.94
N ALA A 425 3.42 -3.45 -22.09
CA ALA A 425 2.65 -2.22 -22.29
C ALA A 425 1.89 -2.28 -23.63
N GLY A 426 2.54 -2.77 -24.68
CA GLY A 426 1.91 -3.03 -25.97
C GLY A 426 0.82 -4.09 -25.91
N GLU A 427 1.03 -5.19 -25.18
CA GLU A 427 0.01 -6.23 -24.97
C GLU A 427 -1.21 -5.65 -24.25
N LEU A 428 -1.00 -4.85 -23.21
CA LEU A 428 -2.08 -4.16 -22.51
C LEU A 428 -2.84 -3.20 -23.45
N TYR A 429 -2.14 -2.40 -24.24
CA TYR A 429 -2.77 -1.51 -25.23
C TYR A 429 -3.64 -2.27 -26.24
N ARG A 430 -3.14 -3.41 -26.76
CA ARG A 430 -3.88 -4.24 -27.73
C ARG A 430 -5.12 -4.90 -27.14
N LEU A 431 -5.18 -5.11 -25.83
CA LEU A 431 -6.36 -5.63 -25.13
C LEU A 431 -7.46 -4.57 -24.94
N MET A 432 -7.14 -3.28 -25.03
CA MET A 432 -8.11 -2.21 -24.86
C MET A 432 -9.06 -2.11 -26.06
N SER A 433 -10.33 -1.82 -25.79
CA SER A 433 -11.28 -1.38 -26.81
C SER A 433 -10.86 -0.05 -27.44
N GLU A 434 -11.35 0.27 -28.64
CA GLU A 434 -11.02 1.55 -29.28
C GLU A 434 -11.41 2.77 -28.43
N ALA A 435 -12.50 2.69 -27.66
CA ALA A 435 -12.90 3.76 -26.76
C ALA A 435 -11.94 3.92 -25.57
N GLU A 436 -11.43 2.82 -25.01
CA GLU A 436 -10.40 2.84 -23.96
C GLU A 436 -9.07 3.38 -24.50
N LYS A 437 -8.66 2.99 -25.70
CA LYS A 437 -7.45 3.52 -26.36
C LYS A 437 -7.54 5.03 -26.57
N GLN A 438 -8.69 5.53 -27.03
CA GLN A 438 -8.91 6.98 -27.20
C GLN A 438 -8.76 7.74 -25.87
N ARG A 439 -9.34 7.23 -24.78
CA ARG A 439 -9.19 7.84 -23.45
C ARG A 439 -7.76 7.78 -22.93
N LEU A 440 -7.09 6.64 -23.09
CA LEU A 440 -5.67 6.48 -22.75
C LEU A 440 -4.81 7.53 -23.44
N VAL A 441 -4.94 7.64 -24.77
CA VAL A 441 -4.20 8.62 -25.59
C VAL A 441 -4.48 10.04 -25.13
N ALA A 442 -5.75 10.41 -24.92
CA ALA A 442 -6.12 11.74 -24.45
C ALA A 442 -5.53 12.06 -23.06
N ASN A 443 -5.55 11.09 -22.13
CA ASN A 443 -4.99 11.27 -20.79
C ASN A 443 -3.47 11.48 -20.82
N ILE A 444 -2.75 10.70 -21.65
CA ILE A 444 -1.29 10.86 -21.83
C ILE A 444 -1.00 12.21 -22.47
N ALA A 445 -1.65 12.51 -23.60
CA ALA A 445 -1.41 13.73 -24.36
C ALA A 445 -1.68 14.98 -23.53
N GLY A 446 -2.75 14.98 -22.73
CA GLY A 446 -3.09 16.11 -21.86
C GLY A 446 -2.04 16.43 -20.80
N GLY A 447 -1.27 15.43 -20.34
CA GLY A 447 -0.13 15.65 -19.44
C GLY A 447 1.15 16.00 -20.18
N LEU A 448 1.48 15.21 -21.21
CA LEU A 448 2.76 15.31 -21.93
C LEU A 448 2.86 16.58 -22.79
N SER A 449 1.74 17.12 -23.29
CA SER A 449 1.75 18.37 -24.07
C SER A 449 2.18 19.59 -23.25
N GLN A 450 2.06 19.53 -21.92
CA GLN A 450 2.44 20.60 -20.99
C GLN A 450 3.94 20.64 -20.68
N VAL A 451 4.70 19.63 -21.11
CA VAL A 451 6.15 19.56 -20.88
C VAL A 451 6.87 20.62 -21.71
N THR A 452 7.82 21.32 -21.09
CA THR A 452 8.53 22.45 -21.70
C THR A 452 9.72 22.00 -22.56
N LEU A 453 10.36 20.89 -22.21
CA LEU A 453 11.52 20.35 -22.94
C LEU A 453 11.11 19.35 -24.03
N GLU A 454 11.40 19.69 -25.29
CA GLU A 454 11.06 18.83 -26.43
C GLU A 454 11.74 17.45 -26.36
N ASP A 455 12.99 17.37 -25.88
CA ASP A 455 13.71 16.09 -25.71
C ASP A 455 12.97 15.12 -24.76
N VAL A 456 12.34 15.65 -23.70
CA VAL A 456 11.53 14.85 -22.76
C VAL A 456 10.29 14.29 -23.45
N ILE A 457 9.65 15.09 -24.31
CA ILE A 457 8.49 14.66 -25.10
C ILE A 457 8.89 13.54 -26.06
N GLU A 458 9.92 13.76 -26.87
CA GLU A 458 10.36 12.82 -27.89
C GLU A 458 10.83 11.48 -27.29
N LYS A 459 11.51 11.48 -26.14
CA LYS A 459 11.85 10.24 -25.41
C LYS A 459 10.62 9.46 -24.98
N ASN A 460 9.62 10.12 -24.41
CA ASN A 460 8.38 9.46 -24.01
C ASN A 460 7.61 8.91 -25.22
N LEU A 461 7.53 9.67 -26.33
CA LEU A 461 6.92 9.20 -27.57
C LEU A 461 7.64 7.95 -28.12
N ALA A 462 8.97 7.92 -28.07
CA ALA A 462 9.75 6.75 -28.47
C ALA A 462 9.39 5.50 -27.65
N HIS A 463 9.15 5.63 -26.34
CA HIS A 463 8.71 4.51 -25.50
C HIS A 463 7.34 3.95 -25.95
N PHE A 464 6.38 4.83 -26.26
CA PHE A 464 5.06 4.40 -26.72
C PHE A 464 5.10 3.75 -28.11
N HIS A 465 5.93 4.27 -29.02
CA HIS A 465 6.20 3.66 -30.33
C HIS A 465 6.86 2.27 -30.18
N ALA A 466 7.79 2.11 -29.23
CA ALA A 466 8.42 0.83 -28.94
C ALA A 466 7.44 -0.20 -28.35
N ALA A 467 6.42 0.25 -27.62
CA ALA A 467 5.38 -0.63 -27.08
C ALA A 467 4.41 -1.11 -28.18
N ASP A 468 3.93 -0.20 -29.02
CA ASP A 468 3.08 -0.49 -30.17
C ASP A 468 3.07 0.69 -31.16
N ALA A 469 3.23 0.43 -32.45
CA ALA A 469 3.33 1.49 -33.46
C ALA A 469 2.05 2.34 -33.59
N ASP A 470 0.86 1.75 -33.41
CA ASP A 470 -0.39 2.53 -33.41
C ASP A 470 -0.52 3.35 -32.13
N TYR A 471 -0.08 2.80 -30.99
CA TYR A 471 -0.10 3.52 -29.72
C TYR A 471 0.78 4.77 -29.77
N GLY A 472 2.05 4.63 -30.16
CA GLY A 472 2.99 5.75 -30.30
C GLY A 472 2.48 6.82 -31.25
N ARG A 473 2.03 6.43 -32.45
CA ARG A 473 1.48 7.36 -33.46
C ARG A 473 0.29 8.16 -32.92
N ARG A 474 -0.66 7.52 -32.25
CA ARG A 474 -1.86 8.22 -31.73
C ARG A 474 -1.51 9.19 -30.60
N VAL A 475 -0.59 8.81 -29.71
CA VAL A 475 -0.10 9.72 -28.64
C VAL A 475 0.61 10.91 -29.26
N GLU A 476 1.50 10.68 -30.22
CA GLU A 476 2.23 11.73 -30.92
C GLU A 476 1.29 12.73 -31.62
N GLU A 477 0.35 12.23 -32.43
CA GLU A 477 -0.65 13.08 -33.11
C GLU A 477 -1.43 13.94 -32.10
N ALA A 478 -1.86 13.35 -30.98
CA ALA A 478 -2.61 14.06 -29.95
C ALA A 478 -1.77 15.10 -29.19
N VAL A 479 -0.51 14.78 -28.86
CA VAL A 479 0.42 15.70 -28.19
C VAL A 479 0.71 16.91 -29.09
N ARG A 480 1.02 16.68 -30.37
CA ARG A 480 1.31 17.75 -31.33
C ARG A 480 0.08 18.65 -31.52
N ALA A 481 -1.10 18.06 -31.70
CA ALA A 481 -2.34 18.82 -31.84
C ALA A 481 -2.65 19.72 -30.62
N LEU A 482 -2.33 19.28 -29.40
CA LEU A 482 -2.53 20.09 -28.19
C LEU A 482 -1.48 21.19 -28.00
N ARG A 483 -0.29 21.07 -28.60
CA ARG A 483 0.78 22.09 -28.53
C ARG A 483 0.62 23.17 -29.60
N ASP A 484 0.00 22.84 -30.72
CA ASP A 484 -0.28 23.76 -31.82
C ASP A 484 -1.56 24.61 -31.60
N ALA A 485 -2.41 24.22 -30.64
CA ALA A 485 -3.67 24.88 -30.28
C ALA A 485 -3.47 25.96 -29.20
#